data_AF-A0AAE0H9K8-F1
#
_entry.id   AF-A0AAE0H9K8-F1
#
_cell.length_a   1.000
_cell.length_b   1.000
_cell.length_c   1.000
_cell.angle_alpha   90.00
_cell.angle_beta   90.00
_cell.angle_gamma   90.00
#
_symmetry.space_group_name_H-M   'P 1'
#
loop_
_entity.id
_entity.type
_entity.pdbx_description
1 polymer ?
#
loop_
_entity_poly.entity_id
_entity_poly.type
_entity_poly.pdbx_seq_one_letter_code
_entity_poly.pdbx_strand_id
1 'polypeptide(L)'
;MQGLFSRTFFATLTNNREVVIQFRTEKLDLDVFKVAKGALGQVIPDAVALPDDELEAEGVWAYSLERLPGKMWLHGVAGKGAEGRVAVNKSLGRVLSKGWLGNDSGGAVSTTVRPHLEAILASPLAEVVAYRHVLRGFLDKLDEISKLPLWVSHYDLNDVNVLIDESCQVTGLIDWELSKPKPFAVGLGRIHTLAGEYTGGEFWVPDEFEVAERAFWEELFAGMSEKTRGMLEANIGLVQDAVILGTLLDVFFWEDGKVGCGEVSMKALPKFLTYRIPQVRGDEPPYRE
;
A
#
# COMPACT_ATOMS: atom_id res chain seq x y z
N MET A 1 15.14 3.01 16.42
CA MET A 1 13.67 3.24 16.35
C MET A 1 12.99 1.97 16.84
N GLN A 2 11.92 2.09 17.63
CA GLN A 2 11.15 0.92 18.08
C GLN A 2 9.95 0.77 17.14
N GLY A 3 9.86 -0.36 16.44
CA GLY A 3 8.67 -0.79 15.70
C GLY A 3 7.80 -1.68 16.58
N LEU A 4 6.58 -1.98 16.12
CA LEU A 4 5.61 -2.82 16.83
C LEU A 4 6.19 -4.20 17.18
N PHE A 5 6.97 -4.78 16.26
CA PHE A 5 7.58 -6.11 16.39
C PHE A 5 9.10 -6.12 16.36
N SER A 6 9.74 -4.94 16.35
CA SER A 6 11.17 -4.84 16.08
C SER A 6 11.89 -3.71 16.80
N ARG A 7 13.18 -3.92 17.04
CA ARG A 7 14.12 -2.89 17.45
C ARG A 7 15.10 -2.63 16.32
N THR A 8 15.10 -1.40 15.82
CA THR A 8 15.83 -1.00 14.61
C THR A 8 17.00 -0.08 14.92
N PHE A 9 18.17 -0.42 14.39
CA PHE A 9 19.43 0.32 14.51
C PHE A 9 20.00 0.66 13.13
N PHE A 10 20.65 1.81 13.04
CA PHE A 10 21.49 2.14 11.88
C PHE A 10 22.93 1.80 12.22
N ALA A 11 23.60 1.07 11.35
CA ALA A 11 25.00 0.69 11.53
C ALA A 11 25.81 1.05 10.28
N THR A 12 27.02 1.54 10.50
CA THR A 12 28.04 1.72 9.45
C THR A 12 29.01 0.55 9.55
N LEU A 13 29.07 -0.27 8.51
CA LEU A 13 30.00 -1.39 8.43
C LEU A 13 31.43 -0.87 8.25
N THR A 14 32.43 -1.72 8.50
CA THR A 14 33.87 -1.39 8.31
C THR A 14 34.21 -0.98 6.87
N ASN A 15 33.39 -1.36 5.90
CA ASN A 15 33.51 -0.94 4.50
C ASN A 15 32.69 0.31 4.13
N ASN A 16 32.28 1.11 5.13
CA ASN A 16 31.50 2.34 5.01
C ASN A 16 30.09 2.17 4.41
N ARG A 17 29.62 0.94 4.19
CA ARG A 17 28.20 0.73 3.84
C ARG A 17 27.34 0.94 5.06
N GLU A 18 26.25 1.67 4.88
CA GLU A 18 25.22 1.82 5.91
C GLU A 18 24.15 0.74 5.73
N VAL A 19 23.77 0.13 6.85
CA VAL A 19 22.71 -0.90 6.90
C VAL A 19 21.76 -0.60 8.04
N VAL A 20 20.55 -1.13 7.90
CA VAL A 20 19.53 -1.12 8.94
C VAL A 20 19.52 -2.51 9.58
N ILE A 21 19.82 -2.59 10.88
CA ILE A 21 19.75 -3.84 11.64
C ILE A 21 18.43 -3.88 12.38
N GLN A 22 17.68 -4.95 12.21
CA GLN A 22 16.43 -5.20 12.93
C GLN A 22 16.56 -6.45 13.80
N PHE A 23 16.22 -6.32 15.08
CA PHE A 23 15.99 -7.44 15.98
C PHE A 23 14.49 -7.60 16.19
N ARG A 24 13.95 -8.79 15.93
CA ARG A 24 12.51 -9.05 15.92
C ARG A 24 12.13 -10.16 16.88
N THR A 25 10.92 -10.07 17.42
CA THR A 25 10.29 -11.14 18.21
C THR A 25 9.52 -12.15 17.35
N GLU A 26 9.54 -11.95 16.02
CA GLU A 26 8.89 -12.81 15.04
C GLU A 26 9.76 -12.92 13.79
N LYS A 27 9.70 -14.07 13.12
CA LYS A 27 10.44 -14.30 11.88
C LYS A 27 9.88 -13.41 10.76
N LEU A 28 10.79 -12.69 10.11
CA LEU A 28 10.49 -11.93 8.90
C LEU A 28 10.42 -12.88 7.70
N ASP A 29 9.33 -12.80 6.94
CA ASP A 29 9.27 -13.40 5.61
C ASP A 29 10.18 -12.60 4.68
N LEU A 30 11.31 -13.18 4.26
CA LEU A 30 12.24 -12.50 3.35
C LEU A 30 11.80 -12.60 1.88
N ASP A 31 10.89 -13.51 1.54
CA ASP A 31 10.43 -13.67 0.17
C ASP A 31 9.56 -12.51 -0.29
N VAL A 32 8.87 -11.82 0.63
CA VAL A 32 8.14 -10.58 0.31
C VAL A 32 9.05 -9.50 -0.26
N PHE A 33 10.25 -9.32 0.30
CA PHE A 33 11.24 -8.35 -0.18
C PHE A 33 11.76 -8.75 -1.55
N LYS A 34 12.05 -10.05 -1.76
CA LYS A 34 12.52 -10.56 -3.04
C LYS A 34 11.47 -10.39 -4.14
N VAL A 35 10.21 -10.70 -3.86
CA VAL A 35 9.10 -10.54 -4.80
C VAL A 35 8.90 -9.06 -5.15
N ALA A 36 8.85 -8.18 -4.14
CA ALA A 36 8.71 -6.75 -4.35
C ALA A 36 9.90 -6.17 -5.14
N LYS A 37 11.13 -6.53 -4.78
CA LYS A 37 12.36 -6.08 -5.47
C LYS A 37 12.44 -6.58 -6.90
N GLY A 38 12.03 -7.82 -7.15
CA GLY A 38 11.96 -8.40 -8.49
C GLY A 38 11.07 -7.61 -9.44
N ALA A 39 9.97 -7.04 -8.94
CA ALA A 39 9.04 -6.25 -9.76
C ALA A 39 9.37 -4.75 -9.78
N LEU A 40 9.64 -4.15 -8.61
CA LEU A 40 9.78 -2.70 -8.45
C LEU A 40 11.24 -2.21 -8.58
N GLY A 41 12.21 -3.12 -8.47
CA GLY A 41 13.63 -2.84 -8.63
C GLY A 41 14.26 -2.21 -7.38
N GLN A 42 15.21 -1.29 -7.59
CA GLN A 42 16.11 -0.78 -6.54
C GLN A 42 15.44 0.14 -5.50
N VAL A 43 14.14 0.40 -5.62
CA VAL A 43 13.37 1.12 -4.59
C VAL A 43 12.99 0.23 -3.41
N ILE A 44 13.33 -1.06 -3.46
CA ILE A 44 13.05 -2.04 -2.42
C ILE A 44 14.38 -2.44 -1.77
N PRO A 45 14.48 -2.44 -0.42
CA PRO A 45 15.73 -2.78 0.24
C PRO A 45 16.05 -4.27 0.05
N ASP A 46 17.32 -4.61 -0.13
CA ASP A 46 17.76 -5.98 0.14
C ASP A 46 17.55 -6.30 1.62
N ALA A 47 17.09 -7.51 1.93
CA ALA A 47 16.92 -8.00 3.29
C ALA A 47 17.54 -9.38 3.42
N VAL A 48 18.36 -9.58 4.46
CA VAL A 48 19.01 -10.85 4.76
C VAL A 48 18.89 -11.20 6.24
N ALA A 49 18.72 -12.48 6.54
CA ALA A 49 18.80 -12.98 7.92
C ALA A 49 20.26 -12.95 8.41
N LEU A 50 20.43 -12.63 9.69
CA LEU A 50 21.68 -12.74 10.42
C LEU A 50 21.51 -13.87 11.44
N PRO A 51 21.80 -15.13 11.06
CA PRO A 51 21.60 -16.27 11.94
C PRO A 51 22.52 -16.17 13.15
N ASP A 52 21.95 -16.39 14.33
CA ASP A 52 22.65 -16.36 15.61
C ASP A 52 21.92 -17.28 16.59
N ASP A 53 22.55 -18.42 16.92
CA ASP A 53 21.91 -19.48 17.71
C ASP A 53 21.55 -19.01 19.14
N GLU A 54 22.31 -18.08 19.71
CA GLU A 54 22.04 -17.55 21.05
C GLU A 54 20.80 -16.63 21.03
N LEU A 55 20.72 -15.74 20.04
CA LEU A 55 19.54 -14.88 19.86
C LEU A 55 18.29 -15.71 19.52
N GLU A 56 18.42 -16.69 18.63
CA GLU A 56 17.28 -17.53 18.23
C GLU A 56 16.77 -18.40 19.40
N ALA A 57 17.66 -18.87 20.27
CA ALA A 57 17.29 -19.58 21.50
C ALA A 57 16.49 -18.69 22.48
N GLU A 58 16.75 -17.38 22.48
CA GLU A 58 16.01 -16.37 23.24
C GLU A 58 14.75 -15.86 22.50
N GLY A 59 14.41 -16.45 21.35
CA GLY A 59 13.24 -16.06 20.55
C GLY A 59 13.41 -14.72 19.82
N VAL A 60 14.66 -14.35 19.50
CA VAL A 60 15.01 -13.12 18.77
C VAL A 60 15.61 -13.49 17.41
N TRP A 61 15.09 -12.89 16.35
CA TRP A 61 15.63 -13.03 14.99
C TRP A 61 16.24 -11.72 14.52
N ALA A 62 17.49 -11.78 14.05
CA ALA A 62 18.22 -10.62 13.56
C ALA A 62 18.23 -10.57 12.02
N TYR A 63 18.11 -9.36 11.48
CA TYR A 63 18.09 -9.09 10.05
C TYR A 63 18.92 -7.87 9.72
N SER A 64 19.58 -7.90 8.56
CA SER A 64 20.22 -6.73 7.94
C SER A 64 19.43 -6.34 6.70
N LEU A 65 19.04 -5.08 6.64
CA LEU A 65 18.38 -4.47 5.49
C LEU A 65 19.28 -3.39 4.88
N GLU A 66 19.22 -3.25 3.57
CA GLU A 66 19.84 -2.14 2.84
C GLU A 66 19.28 -0.80 3.32
N ARG A 67 20.15 0.16 3.62
CA ARG A 67 19.71 1.53 3.87
C ARG A 67 19.50 2.24 2.54
N LEU A 68 18.24 2.34 2.15
CA LEU A 68 17.85 3.10 0.96
C LEU A 68 18.12 4.61 1.13
N PRO A 69 18.48 5.33 0.06
CA PRO A 69 18.70 6.77 0.11
C PRO A 69 17.38 7.54 0.21
N GLY A 70 17.47 8.80 0.62
CA GLY A 70 16.34 9.72 0.72
C GLY A 70 15.87 9.98 2.15
N LYS A 71 14.80 10.76 2.27
CA LYS A 71 14.12 11.08 3.53
C LYS A 71 12.68 10.59 3.45
N MET A 72 12.09 10.20 4.58
CA MET A 72 10.66 9.88 4.64
C MET A 72 9.86 11.06 4.09
N TRP A 73 8.84 10.81 3.27
CA TRP A 73 7.98 11.84 2.66
C TRP A 73 7.48 12.80 3.75
N LEU A 74 6.98 12.28 4.88
CA LEU A 74 6.55 13.06 6.04
C LEU A 74 7.54 14.20 6.42
N HIS A 75 8.84 13.94 6.30
CA HIS A 75 9.90 14.92 6.59
C HIS A 75 10.45 15.64 5.35
N GLY A 76 10.41 14.99 4.19
CA GLY A 76 10.97 15.49 2.94
C GLY A 76 10.11 16.53 2.22
N VAL A 77 8.78 16.48 2.40
CA VAL A 77 7.84 17.45 1.81
C VAL A 77 7.53 18.62 2.75
N ALA A 78 7.97 18.59 4.01
CA ALA A 78 7.83 19.72 4.93
C ALA A 78 8.44 21.00 4.30
N GLY A 79 7.57 21.88 3.79
CA GLY A 79 7.94 23.12 3.08
C GLY A 79 7.89 23.10 1.54
N LYS A 80 7.59 21.96 0.90
CA LYS A 80 7.43 21.86 -0.58
C LYS A 80 5.98 22.05 -1.05
N GLY A 81 5.01 22.00 -0.15
CA GLY A 81 3.60 22.27 -0.42
C GLY A 81 3.01 21.42 -1.55
N ALA A 82 2.10 22.03 -2.32
CA ALA A 82 1.36 21.37 -3.39
C ALA A 82 2.24 20.71 -4.45
N GLU A 83 3.31 21.39 -4.90
CA GLU A 83 4.22 20.88 -5.93
C GLU A 83 4.92 19.58 -5.49
N GLY A 84 5.34 19.52 -4.21
CA GLY A 84 5.93 18.32 -3.64
C GLY A 84 4.94 17.15 -3.64
N ARG A 85 3.71 17.38 -3.19
CA ARG A 85 2.66 16.34 -3.17
C ARG A 85 2.40 15.76 -4.56
N VAL A 86 2.27 16.62 -5.57
CA VAL A 86 2.09 16.19 -6.97
C VAL A 86 3.28 15.39 -7.46
N ALA A 87 4.51 15.87 -7.22
CA ALA A 87 5.73 15.20 -7.67
C ALA A 87 5.92 13.81 -7.05
N VAL A 88 5.66 13.66 -5.74
CA VAL A 88 5.77 12.36 -5.07
C VAL A 88 4.72 11.37 -5.60
N ASN A 89 3.44 11.78 -5.68
CA ASN A 89 2.38 10.94 -6.22
C ASN A 89 2.66 10.49 -7.66
N LYS A 90 3.14 11.42 -8.50
CA LYS A 90 3.59 11.13 -9.87
C LYS A 90 4.69 10.06 -9.89
N SER A 91 5.74 10.26 -9.08
CA SER A 91 6.88 9.35 -8.99
C SER A 91 6.47 7.96 -8.47
N LEU A 92 5.56 7.93 -7.48
CA LEU A 92 5.00 6.70 -6.92
C LEU A 92 4.18 5.92 -7.95
N GLY A 93 3.35 6.59 -8.76
CA GLY A 93 2.62 5.97 -9.87
C GLY A 93 3.57 5.27 -10.84
N ARG A 94 4.67 5.94 -11.21
CA ARG A 94 5.71 5.37 -12.07
C ARG A 94 6.39 4.15 -11.45
N VAL A 95 6.69 4.18 -10.15
CA VAL A 95 7.26 3.02 -9.45
C VAL A 95 6.28 1.84 -9.47
N LEU A 96 5.03 2.07 -9.05
CA LEU A 96 4.03 1.02 -8.91
C LEU A 96 3.52 0.47 -10.25
N SER A 97 3.75 1.17 -11.37
CA SER A 97 3.46 0.69 -12.73
C SER A 97 4.18 -0.61 -13.10
N LYS A 98 5.28 -0.90 -12.40
CA LYS A 98 6.13 -2.08 -12.63
C LYS A 98 5.69 -3.30 -11.81
N GLY A 99 4.67 -3.18 -10.96
CA GLY A 99 4.30 -4.19 -9.96
C GLY A 99 3.64 -5.47 -10.50
N TRP A 100 3.63 -5.72 -11.82
CA TRP A 100 3.01 -6.91 -12.38
C TRP A 100 3.73 -8.19 -11.93
N LEU A 101 2.98 -9.19 -11.45
CA LEU A 101 3.50 -10.49 -11.02
C LEU A 101 2.89 -11.68 -11.77
N GLY A 102 1.70 -11.51 -12.36
CA GLY A 102 1.00 -12.60 -13.03
C GLY A 102 -0.31 -12.16 -13.68
N ASN A 103 -0.86 -12.99 -14.56
CA ASN A 103 -2.10 -12.70 -15.29
C ASN A 103 -3.37 -12.99 -14.48
N ASP A 104 -3.27 -13.81 -13.44
CA ASP A 104 -4.40 -14.24 -12.59
C ASP A 104 -4.05 -13.99 -11.12
N SER A 105 -5.04 -13.57 -10.35
CA SER A 105 -4.90 -13.31 -8.92
C SER A 105 -5.82 -14.18 -8.05
N GLY A 106 -6.39 -15.24 -8.60
CA GLY A 106 -7.29 -16.16 -7.89
C GLY A 106 -6.68 -16.77 -6.63
N GLY A 107 -5.39 -17.12 -6.69
CA GLY A 107 -4.63 -17.54 -5.51
C GLY A 107 -4.67 -16.48 -4.40
N ALA A 108 -4.29 -15.24 -4.70
CA ALA A 108 -4.29 -14.14 -3.74
C ALA A 108 -5.69 -13.79 -3.22
N VAL A 109 -6.73 -13.90 -4.06
CA VAL A 109 -8.12 -13.75 -3.61
C VAL A 109 -8.46 -14.84 -2.59
N SER A 110 -8.17 -16.10 -2.90
CA SER A 110 -8.51 -17.23 -2.04
C SER A 110 -7.77 -17.23 -0.69
N THR A 111 -6.50 -16.83 -0.67
CA THR A 111 -5.65 -16.93 0.53
C THR A 111 -5.59 -15.66 1.36
N THR A 112 -5.89 -14.50 0.76
CA THR A 112 -5.66 -13.20 1.41
C THR A 112 -6.91 -12.33 1.42
N VAL A 113 -7.51 -12.05 0.26
CA VAL A 113 -8.62 -11.08 0.16
C VAL A 113 -9.92 -11.65 0.75
N ARG A 114 -10.30 -12.87 0.36
CA ARG A 114 -11.54 -13.52 0.81
C ARG A 114 -11.53 -13.77 2.33
N PRO A 115 -10.49 -14.37 2.94
CA PRO A 115 -10.47 -14.59 4.38
C PRO A 115 -10.56 -13.29 5.18
N HIS A 116 -9.90 -12.22 4.72
CA HIS A 116 -9.99 -10.90 5.36
C HIS A 116 -11.41 -10.33 5.27
N LEU A 117 -12.03 -10.34 4.08
CA LEU A 117 -13.40 -9.88 3.91
C LEU A 117 -14.41 -10.70 4.72
N GLU A 118 -14.25 -12.03 4.77
CA GLU A 118 -15.08 -12.92 5.58
C GLU A 118 -14.89 -12.69 7.08
N ALA A 119 -13.67 -12.44 7.55
CA ALA A 119 -13.39 -12.07 8.92
C ALA A 119 -14.09 -10.74 9.29
N ILE A 120 -14.03 -9.73 8.41
CA ILE A 120 -14.77 -8.48 8.59
C ILE A 120 -16.27 -8.77 8.68
N LEU A 121 -16.84 -9.53 7.74
CA LEU A 121 -18.26 -9.88 7.76
C LEU A 121 -18.68 -10.68 8.99
N ALA A 122 -17.80 -11.51 9.56
CA ALA A 122 -18.06 -12.25 10.79
C ALA A 122 -17.96 -11.38 12.05
N SER A 123 -17.31 -10.21 11.97
CA SER A 123 -17.11 -9.32 13.11
C SER A 123 -18.44 -8.76 13.66
N PRO A 124 -18.59 -8.69 15.01
CA PRO A 124 -19.75 -8.10 15.66
C PRO A 124 -19.64 -6.56 15.81
N LEU A 125 -18.56 -5.93 15.35
CA LEU A 125 -18.36 -4.48 15.46
C LEU A 125 -19.53 -3.70 14.85
N ALA A 126 -20.01 -2.67 15.56
CA ALA A 126 -21.15 -1.88 15.13
C ALA A 126 -20.87 -1.13 13.81
N GLU A 127 -19.63 -0.67 13.64
CA GLU A 127 -19.11 -0.05 12.44
C GLU A 127 -19.24 -0.99 11.24
N VAL A 128 -18.85 -2.26 11.39
CA VAL A 128 -18.99 -3.28 10.34
C VAL A 128 -20.46 -3.51 9.99
N VAL A 129 -21.36 -3.55 10.97
CA VAL A 129 -22.79 -3.78 10.75
C VAL A 129 -23.39 -2.74 9.79
N ALA A 130 -22.98 -1.47 9.92
CA ALA A 130 -23.44 -0.40 9.04
C ALA A 130 -23.07 -0.62 7.55
N TYR A 131 -21.92 -1.25 7.29
CA TYR A 131 -21.39 -1.47 5.93
C TYR A 131 -21.54 -2.91 5.43
N ARG A 132 -22.20 -3.80 6.18
CA ARG A 132 -22.35 -5.22 5.85
C ARG A 132 -22.94 -5.47 4.47
N HIS A 133 -23.86 -4.62 4.02
CA HIS A 133 -24.46 -4.72 2.69
C HIS A 133 -23.43 -4.45 1.57
N VAL A 134 -22.58 -3.43 1.73
CA VAL A 134 -21.49 -3.11 0.81
C VAL A 134 -20.47 -4.25 0.78
N LEU A 135 -20.04 -4.71 1.96
CA LEU A 135 -19.07 -5.79 2.11
C LEU A 135 -19.56 -7.10 1.47
N ARG A 136 -20.85 -7.44 1.61
CA ARG A 136 -21.46 -8.60 0.92
C ARG A 136 -21.45 -8.42 -0.59
N GLY A 137 -21.77 -7.22 -1.09
CA GLY A 137 -21.70 -6.93 -2.52
C GLY A 137 -20.30 -7.15 -3.09
N PHE A 138 -19.24 -6.88 -2.33
CA PHE A 138 -17.87 -7.21 -2.74
C PHE A 138 -17.53 -8.70 -2.64
N LEU A 139 -18.09 -9.41 -1.65
CA LEU A 139 -17.93 -10.87 -1.54
C LEU A 139 -18.43 -11.57 -2.81
N ASP A 140 -19.58 -11.12 -3.33
CA ASP A 140 -20.19 -11.64 -4.55
C ASP A 140 -19.39 -11.30 -5.83
N LYS A 141 -18.55 -10.25 -5.78
CA LYS A 141 -17.69 -9.81 -6.90
C LYS A 141 -16.29 -10.42 -6.89
N LEU A 142 -15.89 -11.15 -5.84
CA LEU A 142 -14.51 -11.62 -5.70
C LEU A 142 -14.04 -12.50 -6.86
N ASP A 143 -14.93 -13.30 -7.44
CA ASP A 143 -14.59 -14.16 -8.57
C ASP A 143 -14.28 -13.33 -9.83
N GLU A 144 -14.95 -12.21 -10.04
CA GLU A 144 -14.59 -11.27 -11.12
C GLU A 144 -13.28 -10.54 -10.79
N ILE A 145 -13.12 -10.06 -9.56
CA ILE A 145 -11.89 -9.38 -9.12
C ILE A 145 -10.65 -10.28 -9.26
N SER A 146 -10.78 -11.60 -9.05
CA SER A 146 -9.67 -12.54 -9.24
C SER A 146 -9.12 -12.60 -10.67
N LYS A 147 -9.91 -12.17 -11.67
CA LYS A 147 -9.48 -12.10 -13.08
C LYS A 147 -8.54 -10.92 -13.35
N LEU A 148 -8.43 -9.97 -12.42
CA LEU A 148 -7.44 -8.91 -12.51
C LEU A 148 -6.03 -9.50 -12.31
N PRO A 149 -4.99 -8.91 -12.92
CA PRO A 149 -3.61 -9.33 -12.74
C PRO A 149 -3.19 -9.39 -11.27
N LEU A 150 -2.30 -10.32 -10.95
CA LEU A 150 -1.60 -10.28 -9.67
C LEU A 150 -0.59 -9.13 -9.68
N TRP A 151 -0.62 -8.32 -8.63
CA TRP A 151 0.21 -7.13 -8.49
C TRP A 151 0.92 -7.11 -7.14
N VAL A 152 2.11 -6.52 -7.11
CA VAL A 152 2.77 -6.14 -5.86
C VAL A 152 1.88 -5.15 -5.12
N SER A 153 1.66 -5.40 -3.83
CA SER A 153 0.87 -4.52 -2.97
C SER A 153 1.62 -4.33 -1.66
N HIS A 154 1.77 -3.07 -1.28
CA HIS A 154 2.30 -2.69 0.02
C HIS A 154 1.18 -2.74 1.08
N TYR A 155 1.45 -3.27 2.26
CA TYR A 155 0.45 -3.43 3.32
C TYR A 155 0.03 -2.10 3.95
N ASP A 156 0.98 -1.20 4.18
CA ASP A 156 0.75 0.06 4.89
C ASP A 156 1.43 1.23 4.14
N LEU A 157 0.94 1.50 2.92
CA LEU A 157 1.53 2.57 2.10
C LEU A 157 1.06 3.94 2.60
N ASN A 158 1.98 4.70 3.19
CA ASN A 158 1.76 6.02 3.76
C ASN A 158 3.03 6.89 3.62
N ASP A 159 2.98 8.13 4.10
CA ASP A 159 4.06 9.11 3.99
C ASP A 159 5.29 8.83 4.90
N VAL A 160 5.20 7.90 5.86
CA VAL A 160 6.36 7.44 6.63
C VAL A 160 7.07 6.26 5.97
N ASN A 161 6.39 5.52 5.10
CA ASN A 161 6.93 4.34 4.40
C ASN A 161 7.45 4.65 2.97
N VAL A 162 7.33 5.89 2.51
CA VAL A 162 7.87 6.37 1.24
C VAL A 162 9.09 7.24 1.48
N LEU A 163 10.24 6.87 0.89
CA LEU A 163 11.46 7.68 0.89
C LEU A 163 11.56 8.48 -0.42
N ILE A 164 11.96 9.74 -0.30
CA ILE A 164 12.08 10.67 -1.42
C ILE A 164 13.42 11.42 -1.41
N ASP A 165 13.87 11.83 -2.59
CA ASP A 165 14.99 12.77 -2.77
C ASP A 165 14.57 14.25 -2.70
N GLU A 166 15.53 15.16 -2.90
CA GLU A 166 15.30 16.60 -2.90
C GLU A 166 14.39 17.10 -4.04
N SER A 167 14.26 16.30 -5.09
CA SER A 167 13.39 16.52 -6.25
C SER A 167 12.04 15.82 -6.11
N CYS A 168 11.71 15.33 -4.91
CA CYS A 168 10.48 14.63 -4.59
C CYS A 168 10.27 13.34 -5.44
N GLN A 169 11.36 12.72 -5.90
CA GLN A 169 11.30 11.41 -6.55
C GLN A 169 11.35 10.30 -5.51
N VAL A 170 10.53 9.27 -5.69
CA VAL A 170 10.54 8.09 -4.81
C VAL A 170 11.86 7.35 -5.00
N THR A 171 12.65 7.29 -3.93
CA THR A 171 13.93 6.58 -3.87
C THR A 171 13.84 5.26 -3.12
N GLY A 172 12.78 5.07 -2.33
CA GLY A 172 12.59 3.85 -1.57
C GLY A 172 11.18 3.65 -1.05
N LEU A 173 10.78 2.40 -0.94
CA LEU A 173 9.58 1.93 -0.23
C LEU A 173 10.06 0.95 0.84
N ILE A 174 9.73 1.23 2.10
CA ILE A 174 10.17 0.46 3.26
C ILE A 174 8.98 -0.15 3.98
N ASP A 175 9.22 -1.05 4.94
CA ASP A 175 8.19 -1.69 5.77
C ASP A 175 7.30 -2.71 5.04
N TRP A 176 7.94 -3.60 4.28
CA TRP A 176 7.26 -4.63 3.47
C TRP A 176 6.80 -5.86 4.24
N GLU A 177 7.04 -5.95 5.54
CA GLU A 177 6.94 -7.18 6.33
C GLU A 177 5.55 -7.85 6.34
N LEU A 178 4.47 -7.06 6.26
CA LEU A 178 3.09 -7.55 6.19
C LEU A 178 2.52 -7.55 4.77
N SER A 179 3.32 -7.15 3.78
CA SER A 179 2.88 -7.00 2.39
C SER A 179 2.62 -8.34 1.75
N LYS A 180 1.58 -8.40 0.91
CA LYS A 180 1.22 -9.59 0.14
C LYS A 180 0.77 -9.15 -1.24
N PRO A 181 1.14 -9.88 -2.32
CA PRO A 181 0.54 -9.68 -3.62
C PRO A 181 -1.00 -9.74 -3.56
N LYS A 182 -1.66 -8.86 -4.31
CA LYS A 182 -3.12 -8.76 -4.38
C LYS A 182 -3.57 -8.62 -5.84
N PRO A 183 -4.86 -8.85 -6.15
CA PRO A 183 -5.41 -8.40 -7.43
C PRO A 183 -5.09 -6.92 -7.67
N PHE A 184 -4.83 -6.55 -8.92
CA PHE A 184 -4.57 -5.16 -9.28
C PHE A 184 -5.64 -4.24 -8.69
N ALA A 185 -5.22 -3.05 -8.27
CA ALA A 185 -6.03 -2.03 -7.61
C ALA A 185 -6.56 -2.35 -6.20
N VAL A 186 -6.67 -3.61 -5.76
CA VAL A 186 -7.00 -3.92 -4.35
C VAL A 186 -5.90 -3.40 -3.42
N GLY A 187 -4.64 -3.49 -3.84
CA GLY A 187 -3.50 -2.91 -3.10
C GLY A 187 -3.34 -1.39 -3.22
N LEU A 188 -4.22 -0.72 -3.98
CA LEU A 188 -4.17 0.73 -4.23
C LEU A 188 -5.26 1.49 -3.48
N GLY A 189 -5.91 0.85 -2.51
CA GLY A 189 -6.98 1.43 -1.70
C GLY A 189 -6.61 2.70 -0.93
N ARG A 190 -5.32 2.91 -0.64
CA ARG A 190 -4.82 4.12 0.06
C ARG A 190 -4.33 5.24 -0.86
N ILE A 191 -4.26 5.04 -2.18
CA ILE A 191 -3.64 6.02 -3.08
C ILE A 191 -4.34 7.38 -3.00
N HIS A 192 -5.67 7.39 -2.97
CA HIS A 192 -6.42 8.63 -2.84
C HIS A 192 -6.16 9.33 -1.50
N THR A 193 -5.77 8.60 -0.44
CA THR A 193 -5.39 9.21 0.84
C THR A 193 -3.99 9.85 0.81
N LEU A 194 -3.09 9.38 -0.06
CA LEU A 194 -1.77 9.98 -0.30
C LEU A 194 -1.82 11.30 -1.08
N ALA A 195 -2.89 11.50 -1.86
CA ALA A 195 -3.19 12.79 -2.47
C ALA A 195 -3.91 13.74 -1.48
N GLY A 196 -4.50 13.21 -0.41
CA GLY A 196 -5.12 13.98 0.66
C GLY A 196 -4.23 14.09 1.90
N GLU A 197 -4.80 14.55 3.01
CA GLU A 197 -4.11 14.60 4.29
C GLU A 197 -5.07 14.36 5.44
N TYR A 198 -4.53 13.90 6.58
CA TYR A 198 -5.28 13.81 7.82
C TYR A 198 -4.89 14.96 8.74
N THR A 199 -5.82 15.85 9.02
CA THR A 199 -5.62 17.03 9.88
C THR A 199 -6.75 17.10 10.90
N GLY A 200 -6.42 17.23 12.18
CA GLY A 200 -7.43 17.37 13.24
C GLY A 200 -8.32 16.13 13.45
N GLY A 201 -7.88 14.95 13.02
CA GLY A 201 -8.69 13.72 13.09
C GLY A 201 -9.72 13.57 11.97
N GLU A 202 -9.60 14.38 10.91
CA GLU A 202 -10.44 14.32 9.72
C GLU A 202 -9.60 14.21 8.46
N PHE A 203 -10.21 13.66 7.39
CA PHE A 203 -9.59 13.61 6.08
C PHE A 203 -9.88 14.89 5.30
N TRP A 204 -8.83 15.59 4.89
CA TRP A 204 -8.90 16.81 4.11
C TRP A 204 -8.48 16.57 2.66
N VAL A 205 -9.13 17.29 1.75
CA VAL A 205 -8.89 17.26 0.30
C VAL A 205 -8.26 18.60 -0.08
N PRO A 206 -6.94 18.66 -0.30
CA PRO A 206 -6.26 19.86 -0.75
C PRO A 206 -6.73 20.39 -2.09
N ASP A 207 -6.45 21.67 -2.34
CA ASP A 207 -6.65 22.30 -3.65
C ASP A 207 -5.90 21.54 -4.76
N GLU A 208 -4.71 21.01 -4.46
CA GLU A 208 -3.90 20.22 -5.40
C GLU A 208 -4.27 18.73 -5.46
N PHE A 209 -5.23 18.27 -4.65
CA PHE A 209 -5.56 16.85 -4.51
C PHE A 209 -5.75 16.17 -5.86
N GLU A 210 -6.59 16.77 -6.71
CA GLU A 210 -6.97 16.19 -7.99
C GLU A 210 -5.77 16.13 -8.94
N VAL A 211 -4.91 17.15 -8.92
CA VAL A 211 -3.69 17.18 -9.75
C VAL A 211 -2.73 16.08 -9.30
N ALA A 212 -2.56 15.89 -7.99
CA ALA A 212 -1.68 14.86 -7.44
C ALA A 212 -2.20 13.44 -7.73
N GLU A 213 -3.50 13.22 -7.52
CA GLU A 213 -4.14 11.94 -7.75
C GLU A 213 -4.16 11.56 -9.24
N ARG A 214 -4.45 12.50 -10.14
CA ARG A 214 -4.34 12.26 -11.59
C ARG A 214 -2.92 11.94 -12.00
N ALA A 215 -1.93 12.68 -11.50
CA ALA A 215 -0.53 12.44 -11.83
C ALA A 215 -0.06 11.04 -11.42
N PHE A 216 -0.55 10.51 -10.28
CA PHE A 216 -0.33 9.12 -9.90
C PHE A 216 -0.92 8.15 -10.92
N TRP A 217 -2.21 8.26 -11.20
CA TRP A 217 -2.93 7.32 -12.04
C TRP A 217 -2.46 7.36 -13.50
N GLU A 218 -2.09 8.53 -14.01
CA GLU A 218 -1.50 8.72 -15.34
C GLU A 218 -0.16 7.98 -15.47
N GLU A 219 0.77 8.18 -14.54
CA GLU A 219 2.07 7.50 -14.58
C GLU A 219 1.94 5.99 -14.31
N LEU A 220 1.00 5.59 -13.45
CA LEU A 220 0.71 4.19 -13.20
C LEU A 220 0.31 3.48 -14.50
N PHE A 221 -0.67 4.00 -15.24
CA PHE A 221 -1.12 3.40 -16.50
C PHE A 221 -0.10 3.58 -17.62
N ALA A 222 0.56 4.74 -17.72
CA ALA A 222 1.55 5.01 -18.76
C ALA A 222 2.80 4.13 -18.64
N GLY A 223 3.19 3.74 -17.42
CA GLY A 223 4.34 2.86 -17.18
C GLY A 223 4.07 1.36 -17.44
N MET A 224 2.82 0.96 -17.67
CA MET A 224 2.47 -0.43 -17.94
C MET A 224 2.72 -0.84 -19.40
N SER A 225 2.85 -2.14 -19.63
CA SER A 225 2.82 -2.68 -21.00
C SER A 225 1.48 -2.39 -21.67
N GLU A 226 1.48 -2.19 -22.99
CA GLU A 226 0.26 -1.90 -23.76
C GLU A 226 -0.82 -2.98 -23.57
N LYS A 227 -0.40 -4.25 -23.51
CA LYS A 227 -1.30 -5.38 -23.26
C LYS A 227 -1.96 -5.30 -21.88
N THR A 228 -1.17 -5.04 -20.84
CA THR A 228 -1.68 -4.93 -19.46
C THR A 228 -2.63 -3.75 -19.34
N ARG A 229 -2.21 -2.58 -19.84
CA ARG A 229 -2.99 -1.35 -19.84
C ARG A 229 -4.33 -1.54 -20.55
N GLY A 230 -4.33 -2.05 -21.78
CA GLY A 230 -5.55 -2.25 -22.55
C GLY A 230 -6.53 -3.23 -21.90
N MET A 231 -6.03 -4.26 -21.20
CA MET A 231 -6.88 -5.17 -20.43
C MET A 231 -7.53 -4.48 -19.22
N LEU A 232 -6.79 -3.65 -18.49
CA LEU A 232 -7.31 -2.91 -17.34
C LEU A 232 -8.32 -1.83 -17.76
N GLU A 233 -8.03 -1.10 -18.84
CA GLU A 233 -8.93 -0.09 -19.41
C GLU A 233 -10.25 -0.70 -19.91
N ALA A 234 -10.20 -1.88 -20.54
CA ALA A 234 -11.39 -2.61 -20.95
C ALA A 234 -12.26 -3.08 -19.76
N ASN A 235 -11.67 -3.16 -18.56
CA ASN A 235 -12.33 -3.61 -17.32
C ASN A 235 -12.31 -2.51 -16.24
N ILE A 236 -12.33 -1.24 -16.63
CA ILE A 236 -12.07 -0.14 -15.69
C ILE A 236 -13.09 -0.06 -14.53
N GLY A 237 -14.34 -0.49 -14.76
CA GLY A 237 -15.33 -0.60 -13.68
C GLY A 237 -14.95 -1.62 -12.61
N LEU A 238 -14.31 -2.72 -13.01
CA LEU A 238 -13.80 -3.74 -12.08
C LEU A 238 -12.54 -3.24 -11.35
N VAL A 239 -11.70 -2.48 -12.03
CA VAL A 239 -10.55 -1.79 -11.40
C VAL A 239 -11.03 -0.83 -10.30
N GLN A 240 -12.08 -0.05 -10.58
CA GLN A 240 -12.71 0.82 -9.59
C GLN A 240 -13.27 0.04 -8.40
N ASP A 241 -14.00 -1.04 -8.65
CA ASP A 241 -14.50 -1.92 -7.59
C ASP A 241 -13.36 -2.46 -6.73
N ALA A 242 -12.25 -2.87 -7.36
CA ALA A 242 -11.07 -3.34 -6.64
C ALA A 242 -10.42 -2.26 -5.77
N VAL A 243 -10.35 -1.00 -6.22
CA VAL A 243 -9.87 0.12 -5.37
C VAL A 243 -10.74 0.24 -4.12
N ILE A 244 -12.07 0.28 -4.27
CA ILE A 244 -12.99 0.46 -3.14
C ILE A 244 -12.93 -0.73 -2.18
N LEU A 245 -12.79 -1.96 -2.71
CA LEU A 245 -12.54 -3.12 -1.88
C LEU A 245 -11.23 -2.95 -1.08
N GLY A 246 -10.15 -2.52 -1.73
CA GLY A 246 -8.89 -2.19 -1.07
C GLY A 246 -9.08 -1.22 0.09
N THR A 247 -9.78 -0.10 -0.16
CA THR A 247 -10.08 0.91 0.86
C THR A 247 -10.87 0.32 2.03
N LEU A 248 -11.87 -0.54 1.78
CA LEU A 248 -12.62 -1.20 2.85
C LEU A 248 -11.74 -2.13 3.70
N LEU A 249 -10.86 -2.90 3.07
CA LEU A 249 -9.94 -3.79 3.77
C LEU A 249 -8.90 -3.03 4.60
N ASP A 250 -8.50 -1.84 4.12
CA ASP A 250 -7.57 -0.97 4.83
C ASP A 250 -8.22 -0.26 6.03
N VAL A 251 -9.49 0.13 5.90
CA VAL A 251 -10.26 0.73 7.01
C VAL A 251 -10.60 -0.30 8.07
N PHE A 252 -11.03 -1.50 7.66
CA PHE A 252 -11.31 -2.63 8.54
C PHE A 252 -10.13 -3.61 8.57
N PHE A 253 -9.05 -3.22 9.26
CA PHE A 253 -7.87 -4.06 9.36
C PHE A 253 -8.14 -5.35 10.15
N TRP A 254 -7.40 -6.40 9.81
CA TRP A 254 -7.48 -7.70 10.46
C TRP A 254 -6.11 -8.12 10.96
N GLU A 255 -5.91 -8.00 12.27
CA GLU A 255 -4.64 -8.25 12.95
C GLU A 255 -4.89 -9.11 14.19
N ASP A 256 -4.01 -10.08 14.46
CA ASP A 256 -4.11 -11.01 15.60
C ASP A 256 -5.47 -11.71 15.74
N GLY A 257 -6.06 -12.07 14.59
CA GLY A 257 -7.36 -12.74 14.55
C GLY A 257 -8.55 -11.84 14.90
N LYS A 258 -8.34 -10.52 15.06
CA LYS A 258 -9.38 -9.56 15.41
C LYS A 258 -9.53 -8.51 14.32
N VAL A 259 -10.77 -8.18 14.01
CA VAL A 259 -11.09 -7.06 13.12
C VAL A 259 -11.12 -5.80 13.96
N GLY A 260 -10.44 -4.77 13.49
CA GLY A 260 -10.45 -3.43 14.06
C GLY A 260 -10.77 -2.40 12.99
N CYS A 261 -10.93 -1.15 13.40
CA CYS A 261 -11.03 -0.02 12.49
C CYS A 261 -10.51 1.25 13.17
N GLY A 262 -9.79 2.08 12.42
CA GLY A 262 -9.29 3.35 12.91
C GLY A 262 -10.40 4.40 12.97
N GLU A 263 -10.50 5.16 14.06
CA GLU A 263 -11.56 6.17 14.24
C GLU A 263 -11.59 7.21 13.10
N VAL A 264 -10.41 7.71 12.73
CA VAL A 264 -10.25 8.72 11.68
C VAL A 264 -10.66 8.19 10.31
N SER A 265 -10.21 6.98 9.96
CA SER A 265 -10.55 6.35 8.68
C SER A 265 -12.03 5.94 8.61
N MET A 266 -12.64 5.56 9.74
CA MET A 266 -14.07 5.29 9.83
C MET A 266 -14.92 6.55 9.61
N LYS A 267 -14.52 7.71 10.15
CA LYS A 267 -15.19 8.98 9.88
C LYS A 267 -15.15 9.36 8.41
N ALA A 268 -14.03 9.06 7.74
CA ALA A 268 -13.86 9.34 6.31
C ALA A 268 -14.49 8.28 5.39
N LEU A 269 -14.79 7.07 5.89
CA LEU A 269 -15.27 5.95 5.09
C LEU A 269 -16.48 6.27 4.19
N PRO A 270 -17.55 6.97 4.64
CA PRO A 270 -18.66 7.35 3.76
C PRO A 270 -18.19 8.09 2.51
N LYS A 271 -17.27 9.05 2.68
CA LYS A 271 -16.67 9.81 1.57
C LYS A 271 -15.77 8.92 0.73
N PHE A 272 -14.96 8.06 1.33
CA PHE A 272 -14.08 7.16 0.60
C PHE A 272 -14.82 6.18 -0.31
N LEU A 273 -16.00 5.73 0.10
CA LEU A 273 -16.85 4.87 -0.74
C LEU A 273 -17.43 5.59 -1.96
N THR A 274 -17.40 6.93 -2.01
CA THR A 274 -17.80 7.70 -3.19
C THR A 274 -16.62 8.05 -4.11
N TYR A 275 -15.40 7.65 -3.76
CA TYR A 275 -14.20 7.89 -4.55
C TYR A 275 -14.29 7.24 -5.94
N ARG A 276 -13.87 7.97 -6.97
CA ARG A 276 -13.79 7.48 -8.34
C ARG A 276 -12.42 7.77 -8.93
N ILE A 277 -11.78 6.76 -9.51
CA ILE A 277 -10.49 6.95 -10.19
C ILE A 277 -10.66 7.80 -11.46
N PRO A 278 -9.62 8.53 -11.91
CA PRO A 278 -9.71 9.45 -13.04
C PRO A 278 -10.25 8.79 -14.31
N GLN A 279 -9.84 7.56 -14.58
CA GLN A 279 -10.25 6.78 -15.75
C GLN A 279 -11.76 6.46 -15.77
N VAL A 280 -12.43 6.48 -14.61
CA VAL A 280 -13.88 6.26 -14.51
C VAL A 280 -14.65 7.58 -14.47
N ARG A 281 -14.13 8.58 -13.74
CA ARG A 281 -14.86 9.85 -13.51
C ARG A 281 -14.68 10.87 -14.63
N GLY A 282 -13.67 10.71 -15.49
CA GLY A 282 -13.35 11.74 -16.50
C GLY A 282 -12.98 13.03 -15.81
N ASP A 283 -13.76 14.10 -16.02
CA ASP A 283 -13.57 15.42 -15.41
C ASP A 283 -14.47 15.67 -14.18
N GLU A 284 -15.30 14.71 -13.76
CA GLU A 284 -16.08 14.83 -12.52
C GLU A 284 -15.16 14.88 -11.27
N PRO A 285 -15.60 15.50 -10.15
CA PRO A 285 -14.82 15.54 -8.91
C PRO A 285 -14.43 14.14 -8.37
N PRO A 286 -13.34 14.02 -7.59
CA PRO A 286 -12.85 12.72 -7.12
C PRO A 286 -13.83 11.96 -6.21
N TYR A 287 -14.62 12.69 -5.43
CA TYR A 287 -15.61 12.15 -4.52
C TYR A 287 -16.98 12.67 -4.93
N ARG A 288 -18.00 11.82 -4.95
CA ARG A 288 -19.39 12.26 -5.16
C ARG A 288 -19.94 12.85 -3.86
N GLU A 289 -20.79 13.86 -4.02
CA GLU A 289 -21.64 14.42 -2.96
C GLU A 289 -22.65 13.40 -2.42
#